data_AF-A0A6P6M4K3-F1
#
_entry.id   AF-A0A6P6M4K3-F1
#
_cell.length_a   1.000
_cell.length_b   1.000
_cell.length_c   1.000
_cell.angle_alpha   90.00
_cell.angle_beta   90.00
_cell.angle_gamma   90.00
#
_symmetry.space_group_name_H-M   'P 1'
#
loop_
_entity.id
_entity.type
_entity.pdbx_description
1 polymer ?
#
loop_
_entity_poly.entity_id
_entity_poly.type
_entity_poly.pdbx_seq_one_letter_code
_entity_poly.pdbx_strand_id
1 'polypeptide(L)'
;MSSERTRLKSVSICCSPQNQNKDQQLTGTSHVRQSSLRVMRGTLVVIFQALLWPVSASVLFTVSLQESTYEAKLHEDVNLECLFSSVQSPSDLTVIWSRVEPKPFVDVYRLESGIENHNYTSAMFIKRAQLIHEQLKDNRAVLHLKKLQIKDSGTYRCIVKDKDDGDYKQLVLSVTAPYTVIKKAIVKTGQDEVELSCESQGFPSAQVIWSDGQNTNLTEMSNSTTRSTDEDLVHIISKLTVRRDLVNNYTCSFLVKGGTQQTATFSIPDEIPPHCSTPYAWIVAVLVVLLAIVFISIIVRMRKNGHKTRLSESSNCAFFLPQASSATTDSLLTVNENKLQICDVISEEATEKPQSLRNVLIRQYSPLDTNAQMKHTLVSHALLSKEGQSLNISSVLPDKKETILLLGDPGSGKTSVAQILSSCWAGSTTTDPFNIRRLHLVFHVDCSRAKGDFFQLVKSSIYHEKPVDVSELREMLLGPTDCLLILDGYQEPNKDLDETLEWFLKMRQTCRVLVTSLPGNCPALENNTGTVLRLIQKPAS
;
A
#
# COMPACT_ATOMS: atom_id res chain seq x y z
N MET A 1 17.81 -28.42 -88.93
CA MET A 1 18.00 -29.26 -90.12
C MET A 1 16.64 -29.66 -90.66
N SER A 2 16.35 -29.26 -91.90
CA SER A 2 15.47 -29.93 -92.90
C SER A 2 14.01 -30.21 -92.49
N SER A 3 12.98 -29.91 -93.28
CA SER A 3 12.85 -29.37 -94.63
C SER A 3 11.36 -29.09 -94.86
N GLU A 4 11.12 -28.12 -95.74
CA GLU A 4 9.88 -27.77 -96.42
C GLU A 4 9.08 -28.96 -96.97
N ARG A 5 7.75 -28.79 -97.14
CA ARG A 5 7.08 -28.53 -98.43
C ARG A 5 5.55 -28.59 -98.27
N THR A 6 4.86 -27.45 -98.39
CA THR A 6 4.17 -26.88 -99.58
C THR A 6 2.91 -27.58 -100.11
N ARG A 7 1.92 -26.68 -100.34
CA ARG A 7 0.91 -26.63 -101.41
C ARG A 7 -0.31 -27.54 -101.26
N LEU A 8 -1.52 -27.16 -101.71
CA LEU A 8 -2.25 -25.92 -102.03
C LEU A 8 -3.55 -26.41 -102.69
N LYS A 9 -4.60 -25.57 -102.65
CA LYS A 9 -5.80 -25.56 -103.52
C LYS A 9 -6.93 -26.55 -103.19
N SER A 10 -8.22 -26.25 -103.35
CA SER A 10 -9.01 -25.03 -103.62
C SER A 10 -10.46 -25.47 -103.95
N VAL A 11 -11.46 -24.59 -103.73
CA VAL A 11 -12.67 -24.41 -104.59
C VAL A 11 -13.77 -25.49 -104.43
N SER A 12 -15.09 -25.25 -104.35
CA SER A 12 -15.94 -24.04 -104.34
C SER A 12 -17.44 -24.44 -104.36
N ILE A 13 -18.30 -23.48 -103.98
CA ILE A 13 -19.60 -23.09 -104.61
C ILE A 13 -20.91 -23.85 -104.28
N CYS A 14 -21.82 -23.06 -103.66
CA CYS A 14 -23.26 -22.81 -103.87
C CYS A 14 -24.25 -24.01 -103.93
N CYS A 15 -25.52 -23.93 -103.52
CA CYS A 15 -26.54 -22.87 -103.62
C CYS A 15 -27.61 -23.05 -102.51
N SER A 16 -28.26 -21.94 -102.14
CA SER A 16 -29.62 -21.93 -101.56
C SER A 16 -30.65 -21.93 -102.71
N PRO A 17 -31.93 -22.31 -102.52
CA PRO A 17 -32.93 -21.26 -102.19
C PRO A 17 -34.20 -21.68 -101.40
N GLN A 18 -34.83 -20.65 -100.83
CA GLN A 18 -36.27 -20.36 -100.64
C GLN A 18 -37.27 -21.32 -99.93
N ASN A 19 -37.66 -20.89 -98.70
CA ASN A 19 -38.96 -20.29 -98.30
C ASN A 19 -40.31 -20.95 -98.69
N GLN A 20 -41.09 -21.43 -97.69
CA GLN A 20 -42.42 -20.89 -97.28
C GLN A 20 -43.14 -21.76 -96.20
N ASN A 21 -43.60 -21.09 -95.13
CA ASN A 21 -44.84 -21.22 -94.31
C ASN A 21 -45.74 -22.48 -94.45
N LYS A 22 -46.47 -23.00 -93.44
CA LYS A 22 -47.07 -22.44 -92.21
C LYS A 22 -47.67 -23.58 -91.34
N ASP A 23 -47.83 -23.27 -90.04
CA ASP A 23 -48.85 -23.69 -89.07
C ASP A 23 -48.88 -25.08 -88.36
N GLN A 24 -48.91 -24.95 -87.03
CA GLN A 24 -49.70 -25.65 -86.00
C GLN A 24 -49.19 -26.93 -85.28
N GLN A 25 -48.93 -26.70 -83.98
CA GLN A 25 -49.36 -27.42 -82.77
C GLN A 25 -48.73 -28.75 -82.32
N LEU A 26 -48.07 -28.61 -81.15
CA LEU A 26 -48.11 -29.42 -79.93
C LEU A 26 -47.33 -30.75 -79.81
N THR A 27 -46.24 -30.60 -79.05
CA THR A 27 -45.87 -31.33 -77.82
C THR A 27 -45.36 -32.77 -77.91
N GLY A 28 -44.08 -32.90 -77.51
CA GLY A 28 -43.80 -33.47 -76.20
C GLY A 28 -42.96 -34.74 -76.18
N THR A 29 -41.99 -34.77 -75.28
CA THR A 29 -41.29 -35.97 -74.76
C THR A 29 -40.08 -36.53 -75.52
N SER A 30 -39.03 -35.73 -75.69
CA SER A 30 -37.65 -36.29 -75.81
C SER A 30 -36.53 -35.38 -75.28
N HIS A 31 -36.85 -34.14 -74.89
CA HIS A 31 -35.83 -33.14 -74.51
C HIS A 31 -35.47 -33.10 -73.00
N VAL A 32 -36.14 -33.90 -72.16
CA VAL A 32 -35.99 -33.83 -70.69
C VAL A 32 -34.80 -34.66 -70.18
N ARG A 33 -34.40 -35.73 -70.88
CA ARG A 33 -33.35 -36.65 -70.39
C ARG A 33 -31.92 -36.15 -70.68
N GLN A 34 -31.73 -35.33 -71.71
CA GLN A 34 -30.42 -34.79 -72.09
C GLN A 34 -30.09 -33.43 -71.45
N SER A 35 -31.11 -32.67 -71.06
CA SER A 35 -30.99 -31.42 -70.30
C SER A 35 -30.71 -31.69 -68.82
N SER A 36 -31.32 -32.72 -68.22
CA SER A 36 -31.07 -33.11 -66.82
C SER A 36 -29.62 -33.56 -66.55
N LEU A 37 -28.98 -34.29 -67.49
CA LEU A 37 -27.60 -34.75 -67.33
C LEU A 37 -26.54 -33.63 -67.49
N ARG A 38 -26.83 -32.59 -68.30
CA ARG A 38 -25.98 -31.39 -68.40
C ARG A 38 -26.14 -30.48 -67.20
N VAL A 39 -27.36 -30.34 -66.68
CA VAL A 39 -27.63 -29.55 -65.48
C VAL A 39 -27.03 -30.21 -64.23
N MET A 40 -27.13 -31.53 -64.07
CA MET A 40 -26.47 -32.27 -62.98
C MET A 40 -24.93 -32.24 -63.08
N ARG A 41 -24.34 -32.36 -64.29
CA ARG A 41 -22.88 -32.20 -64.47
C ARG A 41 -22.41 -30.78 -64.17
N GLY A 42 -23.17 -29.76 -64.56
CA GLY A 42 -22.88 -28.37 -64.24
C GLY A 42 -22.99 -28.09 -62.74
N THR A 43 -24.03 -28.59 -62.07
CA THR A 43 -24.19 -28.44 -60.61
C THR A 43 -23.16 -29.24 -59.82
N LEU A 44 -22.81 -30.45 -60.22
CA LEU A 44 -21.71 -31.20 -59.60
C LEU A 44 -20.36 -30.50 -59.78
N VAL A 45 -20.07 -29.91 -60.94
CA VAL A 45 -18.83 -29.14 -61.16
C VAL A 45 -18.82 -27.86 -60.32
N VAL A 46 -19.96 -27.17 -60.18
CA VAL A 46 -20.07 -25.98 -59.32
C VAL A 46 -19.96 -26.32 -57.85
N ILE A 47 -20.56 -27.43 -57.39
CA ILE A 47 -20.42 -27.93 -56.01
C ILE A 47 -18.99 -28.40 -55.75
N PHE A 48 -18.35 -29.09 -56.71
CA PHE A 48 -16.96 -29.53 -56.60
C PHE A 48 -15.98 -28.34 -56.64
N GLN A 49 -16.25 -27.29 -57.43
CA GLN A 49 -15.50 -26.02 -57.41
C GLN A 49 -15.72 -25.21 -56.14
N ALA A 50 -16.92 -25.26 -55.55
CA ALA A 50 -17.21 -24.64 -54.26
C ALA A 50 -16.59 -25.41 -53.06
N LEU A 51 -16.49 -26.73 -53.15
CA LEU A 51 -15.80 -27.59 -52.18
C LEU A 51 -14.27 -27.56 -52.33
N LEU A 52 -13.77 -27.18 -53.52
CA LEU A 52 -12.34 -27.02 -53.81
C LEU A 52 -11.84 -25.57 -53.71
N TRP A 53 -12.73 -24.60 -53.47
CA TRP A 53 -12.26 -23.30 -53.02
C TRP A 53 -11.69 -23.49 -51.62
N PRO A 54 -10.39 -23.21 -51.40
CA PRO A 54 -9.89 -23.12 -50.04
C PRO A 54 -10.72 -21.99 -49.44
N VAL A 55 -11.65 -22.34 -48.55
CA VAL A 55 -12.19 -21.40 -47.57
C VAL A 55 -10.94 -20.80 -46.99
N SER A 56 -10.65 -19.57 -47.40
CA SER A 56 -9.48 -18.84 -46.96
C SER A 56 -9.80 -18.57 -45.50
N ALA A 57 -9.47 -19.54 -44.65
CA ALA A 57 -9.54 -19.40 -43.22
C ALA A 57 -8.53 -18.31 -42.93
N SER A 58 -8.98 -17.06 -42.92
CA SER A 58 -8.26 -15.96 -42.34
C SER A 58 -7.87 -16.42 -40.95
N VAL A 59 -6.59 -16.72 -40.77
CA VAL A 59 -6.06 -17.15 -39.48
C VAL A 59 -6.30 -15.97 -38.54
N LEU A 60 -7.23 -16.17 -37.60
CA LEU A 60 -7.54 -15.17 -36.58
C LEU A 60 -6.31 -14.92 -35.72
N PHE A 61 -6.14 -13.68 -35.28
CA PHE A 61 -5.08 -13.34 -34.33
C PHE A 61 -5.34 -14.07 -33.01
N THR A 62 -4.35 -14.84 -32.54
CA THR A 62 -4.49 -15.62 -31.30
C THR A 62 -3.40 -15.26 -30.30
N VAL A 63 -3.78 -15.33 -29.02
CA VAL A 63 -2.89 -15.24 -27.86
C VAL A 63 -2.88 -16.59 -27.17
N SER A 64 -1.69 -17.07 -26.82
CA SER A 64 -1.47 -18.33 -26.13
C SER A 64 -0.51 -18.14 -24.96
N LEU A 65 -0.46 -19.14 -24.07
CA LEU A 65 0.40 -19.13 -22.89
C LEU A 65 1.41 -20.27 -22.99
N GLN A 66 2.66 -19.98 -22.65
CA GLN A 66 3.65 -21.01 -22.37
C GLN A 66 3.44 -21.60 -20.97
N GLU A 67 3.25 -20.72 -19.98
CA GLU A 67 2.95 -21.09 -18.59
C GLU A 67 1.67 -20.40 -18.12
N SER A 68 0.78 -21.14 -17.46
CA SER A 68 -0.49 -20.64 -16.90
C SER A 68 -0.39 -20.29 -15.41
N THR A 69 0.72 -20.65 -14.75
CA THR A 69 0.90 -20.46 -13.30
C THR A 69 2.36 -20.16 -12.99
N TYR A 70 2.59 -19.07 -12.25
CA TYR A 70 3.91 -18.58 -11.86
C TYR A 70 3.97 -18.55 -10.34
N GLU A 71 5.07 -19.07 -9.77
CA GLU A 71 5.37 -18.96 -8.34
C GLU A 71 6.66 -18.15 -8.17
N ALA A 72 6.59 -17.10 -7.35
CA ALA A 72 7.72 -16.20 -7.12
C ALA A 72 7.78 -15.81 -5.64
N LYS A 73 8.96 -15.35 -5.18
CA LYS A 73 9.13 -14.94 -3.79
C LYS A 73 8.93 -13.44 -3.60
N LEU A 74 8.53 -13.05 -2.40
CA LEU A 74 8.46 -11.66 -1.98
C LEU A 74 9.80 -10.95 -2.23
N HIS A 75 9.74 -9.71 -2.70
CA HIS A 75 10.89 -8.85 -3.06
C HIS A 75 11.70 -9.27 -4.30
N GLU A 76 11.45 -10.45 -4.88
CA GLU A 76 12.04 -10.85 -6.17
C GLU A 76 11.29 -10.21 -7.35
N ASP A 77 11.80 -10.45 -8.55
CA ASP A 77 11.19 -10.00 -9.81
C ASP A 77 10.64 -11.22 -10.57
N VAL A 78 9.63 -11.02 -11.42
CA VAL A 78 9.05 -12.08 -12.26
C VAL A 78 8.76 -11.58 -13.67
N ASN A 79 8.87 -12.50 -14.64
CA ASN A 79 8.49 -12.26 -16.03
C ASN A 79 7.24 -13.06 -16.35
N LEU A 80 6.12 -12.37 -16.54
CA LEU A 80 4.87 -12.97 -16.99
C LEU A 80 4.82 -12.90 -18.51
N GLU A 81 4.56 -14.02 -19.18
CA GLU A 81 4.68 -14.11 -20.64
C GLU A 81 3.39 -14.60 -21.31
N CYS A 82 3.06 -13.94 -22.42
CA CYS A 82 2.09 -14.43 -23.38
C CYS A 82 2.67 -14.39 -24.80
N LEU A 83 2.33 -15.42 -25.57
CA LEU A 83 2.71 -15.56 -26.97
C LEU A 83 1.56 -15.08 -27.85
N PHE A 84 1.86 -14.45 -28.97
CA PHE A 84 0.84 -14.01 -29.92
C PHE A 84 1.19 -14.36 -31.37
N SER A 85 0.19 -14.29 -32.24
CA SER A 85 0.36 -14.53 -33.69
C SER A 85 1.15 -13.40 -34.35
N SER A 86 1.82 -13.66 -35.47
CA SER A 86 2.63 -12.63 -36.15
C SER A 86 1.84 -11.35 -36.44
N VAL A 87 2.43 -10.20 -36.13
CA VAL A 87 1.83 -8.87 -36.30
C VAL A 87 2.28 -8.26 -37.63
N GLN A 88 1.39 -7.53 -38.32
CA GLN A 88 1.71 -6.89 -39.61
C GLN A 88 2.63 -5.68 -39.48
N SER A 89 2.43 -4.87 -38.43
CA SER A 89 3.21 -3.65 -38.15
C SER A 89 3.32 -3.41 -36.64
N PRO A 90 4.53 -3.14 -36.10
CA PRO A 90 4.69 -2.80 -34.69
C PRO A 90 3.89 -1.56 -34.24
N SER A 91 3.59 -0.64 -35.17
CA SER A 91 2.83 0.58 -34.89
C SER A 91 1.33 0.33 -34.67
N ASP A 92 0.82 -0.84 -35.05
CA ASP A 92 -0.58 -1.20 -34.86
C ASP A 92 -0.78 -2.13 -33.65
N LEU A 93 0.31 -2.46 -32.96
CA LEU A 93 0.34 -3.39 -31.84
C LEU A 93 -0.15 -2.72 -30.55
N THR A 94 -1.12 -3.36 -29.91
CA THR A 94 -1.60 -2.99 -28.57
C THR A 94 -1.40 -4.15 -27.62
N VAL A 95 -0.75 -3.91 -26.48
CA VAL A 95 -0.51 -4.90 -25.42
C VAL A 95 -1.02 -4.36 -24.11
N ILE A 96 -1.93 -5.09 -23.47
CA ILE A 96 -2.52 -4.68 -22.18
C ILE A 96 -2.34 -5.82 -21.20
N TRP A 97 -1.69 -5.50 -20.07
CA TRP A 97 -1.65 -6.36 -18.91
C TRP A 97 -2.55 -5.79 -17.83
N SER A 98 -3.42 -6.63 -17.29
CA SER A 98 -4.32 -6.25 -16.19
C SER A 98 -4.38 -7.36 -15.15
N ARG A 99 -4.52 -7.00 -13.88
CA ARG A 99 -4.81 -7.95 -12.80
C ARG A 99 -6.33 -7.96 -12.57
N VAL A 100 -6.96 -9.09 -12.87
CA VAL A 100 -8.42 -9.24 -12.84
C VAL A 100 -8.95 -9.66 -11.47
N GLU A 101 -8.09 -10.34 -10.70
CA GLU A 101 -8.34 -10.83 -9.34
C GLU A 101 -7.06 -10.72 -8.50
N PRO A 102 -7.15 -10.41 -7.20
CA PRO A 102 -8.36 -10.05 -6.46
C PRO A 102 -8.95 -8.70 -6.92
N LYS A 103 -10.25 -8.46 -6.69
CA LYS A 103 -10.91 -7.18 -7.01
C LYS A 103 -10.37 -6.05 -6.12
N PRO A 104 -10.33 -4.79 -6.61
CA PRO A 104 -10.81 -4.32 -7.91
C PRO A 104 -9.91 -4.74 -9.07
N PHE A 105 -10.48 -4.79 -10.27
CA PHE A 105 -9.71 -4.92 -11.50
C PHE A 105 -8.76 -3.72 -11.65
N VAL A 106 -7.50 -3.96 -11.99
CA VAL A 106 -6.50 -2.92 -12.18
C VAL A 106 -5.68 -3.16 -13.44
N ASP A 107 -5.44 -2.11 -14.21
CA ASP A 107 -4.47 -2.15 -15.32
C ASP A 107 -3.06 -2.06 -14.76
N VAL A 108 -2.22 -2.98 -15.21
CA VAL A 108 -0.84 -3.18 -14.75
C VAL A 108 0.14 -2.52 -15.71
N TYR A 109 -0.13 -2.61 -17.01
CA TYR A 109 0.68 -2.00 -18.05
C TYR A 109 -0.12 -1.88 -19.35
N ARG A 110 0.12 -0.83 -20.14
CA ARG A 110 -0.55 -0.63 -21.43
C ARG A 110 0.38 -0.02 -22.49
N LEU A 111 0.48 -0.70 -23.62
CA LEU A 111 1.06 -0.24 -24.87
C LEU A 111 -0.07 -0.04 -25.88
N GLU A 112 -0.16 1.13 -26.49
CA GLU A 112 -1.14 1.44 -27.54
C GLU A 112 -0.42 1.94 -28.79
N SER A 113 -0.71 1.34 -29.93
CA SER A 113 -0.10 1.71 -31.21
C SER A 113 1.45 1.76 -31.14
N GLY A 114 2.05 0.81 -30.43
CA GLY A 114 3.49 0.77 -30.19
C GLY A 114 4.06 1.80 -29.20
N ILE A 115 3.22 2.63 -28.56
CA ILE A 115 3.63 3.67 -27.60
C ILE A 115 3.12 3.33 -26.19
N GLU A 116 3.97 3.48 -25.19
CA GLU A 116 3.62 3.22 -23.79
C GLU A 116 2.67 4.29 -23.24
N ASN A 117 1.57 3.85 -22.61
CA ASN A 117 0.54 4.73 -22.06
C ASN A 117 0.29 4.46 -20.58
N HIS A 118 0.81 5.35 -19.73
CA HIS A 118 0.68 5.23 -18.28
C HIS A 118 -0.63 5.79 -17.72
N ASN A 119 -1.45 6.49 -18.50
CA ASN A 119 -2.65 7.18 -17.99
C ASN A 119 -3.66 6.22 -17.32
N TYR A 120 -3.68 4.96 -17.77
CA TYR A 120 -4.58 3.93 -17.27
C TYR A 120 -3.91 3.00 -16.24
N THR A 121 -2.58 3.03 -16.13
CA THR A 121 -1.84 2.10 -15.28
C THR A 121 -2.05 2.45 -13.81
N SER A 122 -2.36 1.44 -12.99
CA SER A 122 -2.56 1.61 -11.57
C SER A 122 -1.27 2.01 -10.86
N ALA A 123 -1.35 2.97 -9.94
CA ALA A 123 -0.20 3.53 -9.22
C ALA A 123 0.68 2.46 -8.54
N MET A 124 0.09 1.35 -8.08
CA MET A 124 0.84 0.23 -7.47
C MET A 124 1.77 -0.51 -8.44
N PHE A 125 1.56 -0.39 -9.74
CA PHE A 125 2.37 -1.04 -10.78
C PHE A 125 3.25 -0.05 -11.56
N ILE A 126 2.92 1.25 -11.54
CA ILE A 126 3.77 2.31 -12.10
C ILE A 126 5.20 2.18 -11.54
N LYS A 127 6.21 2.25 -12.41
CA LYS A 127 7.66 2.01 -12.15
C LYS A 127 8.08 0.57 -11.85
N ARG A 128 7.17 -0.31 -11.43
CA ARG A 128 7.46 -1.73 -11.14
C ARG A 128 7.20 -2.65 -12.33
N ALA A 129 6.17 -2.36 -13.11
CA ALA A 129 5.77 -3.10 -14.29
C ALA A 129 6.40 -2.49 -15.55
N GLN A 130 7.09 -3.30 -16.34
CA GLN A 130 7.75 -2.90 -17.59
C GLN A 130 7.55 -3.99 -18.64
N LEU A 131 7.23 -3.61 -19.87
CA LEU A 131 7.19 -4.55 -20.99
C LEU A 131 8.60 -4.68 -21.59
N ILE A 132 9.05 -5.91 -21.83
CA ILE A 132 10.34 -6.15 -22.49
C ILE A 132 10.16 -5.99 -24.00
N HIS A 133 10.37 -4.77 -24.51
CA HIS A 133 10.12 -4.42 -25.91
C HIS A 133 10.88 -5.27 -26.93
N GLU A 134 12.08 -5.74 -26.60
CA GLU A 134 12.86 -6.59 -27.53
C GLU A 134 12.14 -7.90 -27.86
N GLN A 135 11.37 -8.44 -26.90
CA GLN A 135 10.66 -9.71 -27.01
C GLN A 135 9.44 -9.64 -27.93
N LEU A 136 8.93 -8.43 -28.20
CA LEU A 136 7.80 -8.24 -29.12
C LEU A 136 8.15 -8.66 -30.55
N LYS A 137 9.42 -8.57 -30.96
CA LYS A 137 9.89 -9.03 -32.28
C LYS A 137 9.78 -10.54 -32.45
N ASP A 138 9.82 -11.27 -31.34
CA ASP A 138 9.67 -12.72 -31.28
C ASP A 138 8.20 -13.13 -31.02
N ASN A 139 7.26 -12.19 -31.16
CA ASN A 139 5.84 -12.34 -30.84
C ASN A 139 5.57 -12.74 -29.39
N ARG A 140 6.37 -12.17 -28.46
CA ARG A 140 6.23 -12.38 -27.02
C ARG A 140 5.94 -11.09 -26.30
N ALA A 141 4.83 -11.03 -25.59
CA ALA A 141 4.50 -9.95 -24.68
C ALA A 141 4.96 -10.35 -23.27
N VAL A 142 6.17 -9.94 -22.89
CA VAL A 142 6.76 -10.27 -21.58
C VAL A 142 6.65 -9.06 -20.65
N LEU A 143 5.85 -9.21 -19.60
CA LEU A 143 5.74 -8.23 -18.52
C LEU A 143 6.75 -8.57 -17.42
N HIS A 144 7.74 -7.72 -17.27
CA HIS A 144 8.68 -7.75 -16.16
C HIS A 144 8.12 -6.95 -14.98
N LEU A 145 7.81 -7.64 -13.88
CA LEU A 145 7.27 -7.05 -12.66
C LEU A 145 8.32 -7.13 -11.54
N LYS A 146 8.77 -5.96 -11.08
CA LYS A 146 9.85 -5.81 -10.10
C LYS A 146 9.34 -5.73 -8.67
N LYS A 147 10.18 -6.16 -7.71
CA LYS A 147 9.96 -6.02 -6.26
C LYS A 147 8.56 -6.48 -5.87
N LEU A 148 8.32 -7.77 -6.05
CA LEU A 148 7.03 -8.38 -5.78
C LEU A 148 6.57 -8.16 -4.34
N GLN A 149 5.28 -7.94 -4.19
CA GLN A 149 4.55 -7.84 -2.92
C GLN A 149 3.55 -9.00 -2.80
N ILE A 150 3.17 -9.40 -1.59
CA ILE A 150 2.16 -10.46 -1.39
C ILE A 150 0.86 -10.12 -2.14
N LYS A 151 0.45 -8.84 -2.08
CA LYS A 151 -0.70 -8.29 -2.78
C LYS A 151 -0.63 -8.37 -4.30
N ASP A 152 0.53 -8.60 -4.91
CA ASP A 152 0.64 -8.79 -6.36
C ASP A 152 0.10 -10.15 -6.82
N SER A 153 -0.06 -11.11 -5.90
CA SER A 153 -0.67 -12.40 -6.20
C SER A 153 -2.07 -12.23 -6.79
N GLY A 154 -2.40 -13.05 -7.77
CA GLY A 154 -3.71 -12.99 -8.41
C GLY A 154 -3.73 -13.51 -9.83
N THR A 155 -4.88 -13.32 -10.47
CA THR A 155 -5.10 -13.70 -11.87
C THR A 155 -4.79 -12.48 -12.74
N TYR A 156 -3.82 -12.64 -13.63
CA TYR A 156 -3.42 -11.65 -14.62
C TYR A 156 -4.03 -12.00 -15.97
N ARG A 157 -4.33 -10.97 -16.76
CA ARG A 157 -4.84 -11.07 -18.13
C ARG A 157 -3.89 -10.30 -19.04
N CYS A 158 -3.40 -10.98 -20.07
CA CYS A 158 -2.72 -10.34 -21.18
C CYS A 158 -3.67 -10.28 -22.37
N ILE A 159 -3.87 -9.10 -22.90
CA ILE A 159 -4.63 -8.82 -24.11
C ILE A 159 -3.63 -8.32 -25.14
N VAL A 160 -3.62 -8.93 -26.31
CA VAL A 160 -2.82 -8.44 -27.45
C VAL A 160 -3.75 -8.22 -28.63
N LYS A 161 -3.60 -7.07 -29.30
CA LYS A 161 -4.37 -6.71 -30.48
C LYS A 161 -3.45 -6.25 -31.61
N ASP A 162 -3.77 -6.65 -32.83
CA ASP A 162 -3.22 -6.12 -34.08
C ASP A 162 -4.38 -5.43 -34.83
N LYS A 163 -4.40 -4.09 -34.81
CA LYS A 163 -5.53 -3.26 -35.28
C LYS A 163 -6.83 -3.61 -34.53
N ASP A 164 -7.83 -4.11 -35.26
CA ASP A 164 -9.16 -4.45 -34.73
C ASP A 164 -9.27 -5.91 -34.26
N ASP A 165 -8.31 -6.76 -34.64
CA ASP A 165 -8.29 -8.18 -34.23
C ASP A 165 -7.45 -8.35 -32.96
N GLY A 166 -7.86 -9.26 -32.09
CA GLY A 166 -7.21 -9.43 -30.80
C GLY A 166 -7.77 -10.56 -29.98
N ASP A 167 -6.92 -11.11 -29.13
CA ASP A 167 -7.25 -12.20 -28.23
C ASP A 167 -6.63 -11.94 -26.86
N TYR A 168 -7.04 -12.73 -25.87
CA TYR A 168 -6.52 -12.64 -24.52
C TYR A 168 -6.34 -14.02 -23.89
N LYS A 169 -5.43 -14.08 -22.92
CA LYS A 169 -5.29 -15.23 -22.03
C LYS A 169 -5.07 -14.77 -20.60
N GLN A 170 -5.37 -15.68 -19.65
CA GLN A 170 -5.23 -15.44 -18.23
C GLN A 170 -4.27 -16.43 -17.59
N LEU A 171 -3.43 -15.94 -16.69
CA LEU A 171 -2.45 -16.71 -15.94
C LEU A 171 -2.51 -16.32 -14.46
N VAL A 172 -2.00 -17.18 -13.58
CA VAL A 172 -2.01 -16.95 -12.14
C VAL A 172 -0.60 -16.69 -11.63
N LEU A 173 -0.41 -15.62 -10.87
CA LEU A 173 0.81 -15.34 -10.12
C LEU A 173 0.56 -15.61 -8.63
N SER A 174 1.39 -16.46 -8.02
CA SER A 174 1.40 -16.75 -6.60
C SER A 174 2.71 -16.25 -5.98
N VAL A 175 2.62 -15.18 -5.19
CA VAL A 175 3.77 -14.64 -4.44
C VAL A 175 3.81 -15.30 -3.06
N THR A 176 4.96 -15.88 -2.71
CA THR A 176 5.18 -16.57 -1.44
C THR A 176 6.33 -15.93 -0.66
N ALA A 177 6.36 -16.14 0.65
CA ALA A 177 7.46 -15.72 1.50
C ALA A 177 7.84 -16.88 2.44
N PRO A 178 9.09 -17.35 2.43
CA PRO A 178 9.51 -18.41 3.33
C PRO A 178 9.39 -17.96 4.79
N TYR A 179 9.08 -18.89 5.68
CA TYR A 179 9.00 -18.60 7.11
C TYR A 179 10.38 -18.25 7.66
N THR A 180 10.48 -17.16 8.43
CA THR A 180 11.70 -16.74 9.12
C THR A 180 12.18 -17.79 10.11
N VAL A 181 13.47 -17.75 10.47
CA VAL A 181 14.01 -18.58 11.56
C VAL A 181 13.17 -18.37 12.81
N ILE A 182 12.74 -19.48 13.42
CA ILE A 182 11.81 -19.46 14.55
C ILE A 182 12.49 -18.79 15.75
N LYS A 183 11.87 -17.72 16.26
CA LYS A 183 12.24 -17.11 17.52
C LYS A 183 11.63 -17.94 18.65
N LYS A 184 12.50 -18.50 19.49
CA LYS A 184 12.14 -19.26 20.68
C LYS A 184 12.05 -18.33 21.90
N ALA A 185 11.05 -18.52 22.74
CA ALA A 185 10.99 -17.91 24.06
C ALA A 185 10.47 -18.91 25.09
N ILE A 186 10.98 -18.82 26.33
CA ILE A 186 10.60 -19.67 27.46
C ILE A 186 10.23 -18.75 28.61
N VAL A 187 8.99 -18.84 29.08
CA VAL A 187 8.46 -18.01 30.17
C VAL A 187 8.02 -18.91 31.32
N LYS A 188 8.46 -18.60 32.54
CA LYS A 188 8.00 -19.29 33.76
C LYS A 188 6.63 -18.73 34.15
N THR A 189 5.59 -19.55 34.06
CA THR A 189 4.20 -19.19 34.39
C THR A 189 3.78 -19.67 35.77
N GLY A 190 4.44 -20.71 36.32
CA GLY A 190 4.17 -21.24 37.65
C GLY A 190 5.40 -21.84 38.34
N GLN A 191 5.20 -22.40 39.54
CA GLN A 191 6.28 -23.05 40.30
C GLN A 191 6.87 -24.25 39.58
N ASP A 192 6.09 -24.97 38.77
CA ASP A 192 6.54 -26.21 38.08
C ASP A 192 6.24 -26.23 36.56
N GLU A 193 5.68 -25.15 36.03
CA GLU A 193 5.31 -25.05 34.61
C GLU A 193 6.13 -23.98 33.88
N VAL A 194 6.34 -24.23 32.59
CA VAL A 194 6.97 -23.29 31.65
C VAL A 194 6.13 -23.20 30.39
N GLU A 195 5.92 -21.97 29.90
CA GLU A 195 5.32 -21.68 28.60
C GLU A 195 6.43 -21.56 27.55
N LEU A 196 6.40 -22.45 26.57
CA LEU A 196 7.24 -22.42 25.38
C LEU A 196 6.53 -21.62 24.30
N SER A 197 7.24 -20.72 23.62
CA SER A 197 6.68 -19.89 22.55
C SER A 197 7.55 -19.99 21.30
N CYS A 198 6.92 -20.34 20.18
CA CYS A 198 7.49 -20.29 18.83
C CYS A 198 6.88 -19.15 18.04
N GLU A 199 7.73 -18.29 17.51
CA GLU A 199 7.31 -17.14 16.71
C GLU A 199 8.02 -17.17 15.34
N SER A 200 7.24 -17.05 14.26
CA SER A 200 7.79 -16.90 12.91
C SER A 200 6.82 -16.14 11.98
N GLN A 201 7.34 -15.58 10.90
CA GLN A 201 6.61 -14.78 9.91
C GLN A 201 6.85 -15.36 8.51
N GLY A 202 5.79 -15.49 7.70
CA GLY A 202 5.87 -16.01 6.34
C GLY A 202 4.53 -15.92 5.58
N PHE A 203 4.48 -16.40 4.34
CA PHE A 203 3.26 -16.45 3.52
C PHE A 203 3.34 -17.60 2.49
N PRO A 204 2.28 -18.40 2.27
CA PRO A 204 0.95 -18.32 2.86
C PRO A 204 0.91 -18.83 4.31
N SER A 205 -0.25 -18.76 4.96
CA SER A 205 -0.42 -19.20 6.35
C SER A 205 0.01 -20.67 6.56
N ALA A 206 0.85 -20.91 7.55
CA ALA A 206 1.33 -22.22 7.97
C ALA A 206 0.49 -22.80 9.11
N GLN A 207 0.40 -24.13 9.14
CA GLN A 207 -0.04 -24.86 10.31
C GLN A 207 1.15 -25.08 11.26
N VAL A 208 0.96 -24.86 12.56
CA VAL A 208 1.98 -25.16 13.57
C VAL A 208 1.66 -26.49 14.22
N ILE A 209 2.62 -27.41 14.21
CA ILE A 209 2.52 -28.73 14.86
C ILE A 209 3.51 -28.78 16.01
N TRP A 210 3.05 -29.21 17.18
CA TRP A 210 3.90 -29.49 18.34
C TRP A 210 4.06 -30.99 18.54
N SER A 211 5.28 -31.40 18.84
CA SER A 211 5.63 -32.79 19.15
C SER A 211 6.62 -32.86 20.31
N ASP A 212 6.60 -33.95 21.08
CA ASP A 212 7.62 -34.22 22.08
C ASP A 212 8.80 -35.05 21.52
N GLY A 213 9.76 -35.42 22.37
CA GLY A 213 10.92 -36.22 21.99
C GLY A 213 10.58 -37.65 21.57
N GLN A 214 9.35 -38.11 21.84
CA GLN A 214 8.82 -39.40 21.38
C GLN A 214 7.94 -39.25 20.14
N ASN A 215 7.85 -38.05 19.56
CA ASN A 215 6.98 -37.68 18.44
C ASN A 215 5.47 -37.76 18.76
N THR A 216 5.08 -37.67 20.02
CA THR A 216 3.68 -37.53 20.44
C THR A 216 3.16 -36.17 20.01
N ASN A 217 2.01 -36.12 19.34
CA ASN A 217 1.42 -34.86 18.89
C ASN A 217 0.80 -34.09 20.07
N LEU A 218 1.30 -32.88 20.32
CA LEU A 218 0.86 -31.99 21.40
C LEU A 218 0.10 -30.76 20.88
N THR A 219 -0.24 -30.73 19.60
CA THR A 219 -0.80 -29.54 18.93
C THR A 219 -2.13 -29.09 19.55
N GLU A 220 -2.98 -30.01 19.98
CA GLU A 220 -4.26 -29.68 20.64
C GLU A 220 -4.08 -28.97 21.99
N MET A 221 -2.95 -29.16 22.66
CA MET A 221 -2.61 -28.49 23.92
C MET A 221 -1.93 -27.13 23.70
N SER A 222 -1.61 -26.79 22.45
CA SER A 222 -0.99 -25.53 22.09
C SER A 222 -2.03 -24.46 21.75
N ASN A 223 -1.70 -23.21 22.01
CA ASN A 223 -2.51 -22.05 21.61
C ASN A 223 -1.74 -21.24 20.56
N SER A 224 -2.30 -21.10 19.36
CA SER A 224 -1.68 -20.37 18.26
C SER A 224 -2.47 -19.10 17.94
N THR A 225 -1.78 -17.95 18.00
CA THR A 225 -2.30 -16.65 17.59
C THR A 225 -1.69 -16.24 16.27
N THR A 226 -2.51 -15.74 15.36
CA THR A 226 -2.07 -15.28 14.03
C THR A 226 -2.36 -13.79 13.86
N ARG A 227 -1.42 -13.06 13.27
CA ARG A 227 -1.50 -11.62 12.99
C ARG A 227 -0.98 -11.33 11.59
N SER A 228 -1.44 -10.24 10.98
CA SER A 228 -0.91 -9.74 9.71
C SER A 228 0.11 -8.65 9.98
N THR A 229 1.19 -8.63 9.20
CA THR A 229 2.23 -7.58 9.24
C THR A 229 1.93 -6.47 8.22
N ASP A 230 2.72 -5.40 8.25
CA ASP A 230 2.59 -4.28 7.29
C ASP A 230 2.85 -4.69 5.84
N GLU A 231 3.64 -5.75 5.61
CA GLU A 231 3.92 -6.33 4.28
C GLU A 231 2.93 -7.45 3.90
N ASP A 232 1.82 -7.58 4.64
CA ASP A 232 0.80 -8.62 4.49
C ASP A 232 1.30 -10.06 4.73
N LEU A 233 2.47 -10.22 5.38
CA LEU A 233 2.94 -11.51 5.87
C LEU A 233 2.10 -11.98 7.07
N VAL A 234 2.03 -13.30 7.23
CA VAL A 234 1.38 -13.96 8.36
C VAL A 234 2.39 -14.16 9.48
N HIS A 235 2.21 -13.44 10.59
CA HIS A 235 2.95 -13.59 11.83
C HIS A 235 2.21 -14.55 12.76
N ILE A 236 2.84 -15.67 13.08
CA ILE A 236 2.24 -16.70 13.93
C ILE A 236 3.06 -16.83 15.20
N ILE A 237 2.37 -16.80 16.33
CA ILE A 237 2.91 -17.05 17.66
C ILE A 237 2.17 -18.27 18.22
N SER A 238 2.88 -19.37 18.44
CA SER A 238 2.32 -20.59 19.01
C SER A 238 2.93 -20.85 20.38
N LYS A 239 2.08 -21.16 21.36
CA LYS A 239 2.44 -21.32 22.76
C LYS A 239 2.05 -22.70 23.27
N LEU A 240 2.94 -23.36 24.00
CA LEU A 240 2.72 -24.66 24.62
C LEU A 240 3.18 -24.63 26.08
N THR A 241 2.30 -24.99 27.01
CA THR A 241 2.65 -25.09 28.43
C THR A 241 3.05 -26.52 28.78
N VAL A 242 4.22 -26.69 29.38
CA VAL A 242 4.77 -28.00 29.76
C VAL A 242 5.32 -27.96 31.19
N ARG A 243 5.49 -29.13 31.81
CA ARG A 243 6.12 -29.21 33.14
C ARG A 243 7.63 -29.14 33.04
N ARG A 244 8.26 -28.59 34.09
CA ARG A 244 9.70 -28.30 34.13
C ARG A 244 10.54 -29.47 34.61
N ASP A 245 9.95 -30.31 35.45
CA ASP A 245 10.58 -31.47 36.10
C ASP A 245 10.89 -32.63 35.12
N LEU A 246 10.17 -32.67 34.00
CA LEU A 246 10.33 -33.68 32.96
C LEU A 246 11.41 -33.29 31.95
N VAL A 247 12.50 -34.07 31.89
CA VAL A 247 13.51 -33.94 30.83
C VAL A 247 12.90 -34.42 29.52
N ASN A 248 12.64 -33.49 28.61
CA ASN A 248 12.06 -33.80 27.31
C ASN A 248 12.42 -32.74 26.28
N ASN A 249 12.34 -33.15 25.01
CA ASN A 249 12.48 -32.27 23.87
C ASN A 249 11.10 -31.91 23.33
N TYR A 250 10.84 -30.64 23.07
CA TYR A 250 9.59 -30.18 22.47
C TYR A 250 9.90 -29.53 21.14
N THR A 251 9.36 -30.06 20.04
CA THR A 251 9.61 -29.54 18.70
C THR A 251 8.36 -28.89 18.14
N CYS A 252 8.46 -27.60 17.79
CA CYS A 252 7.45 -26.89 17.03
C CYS A 252 7.85 -26.89 15.54
N SER A 253 6.91 -27.19 14.66
CA SER A 253 7.12 -27.30 13.21
C SER A 253 6.08 -26.49 12.45
N PHE A 254 6.53 -25.65 11.52
CA PHE A 254 5.67 -24.83 10.65
C PHE A 254 5.51 -25.54 9.31
N LEU A 255 4.28 -25.92 8.97
CA LEU A 255 3.93 -26.65 7.76
C LEU A 255 3.14 -25.77 6.79
N VAL A 256 3.58 -25.72 5.53
CA VAL A 256 2.92 -24.99 4.45
C VAL A 256 2.61 -25.97 3.33
N LYS A 257 1.34 -26.04 2.88
CA LYS A 257 0.87 -27.00 1.86
C LYS A 257 1.29 -28.46 2.15
N GLY A 258 1.38 -28.84 3.43
CA GLY A 258 1.80 -30.18 3.89
C GLY A 258 3.32 -30.41 3.95
N GLY A 259 4.15 -29.45 3.53
CA GLY A 259 5.61 -29.51 3.64
C GLY A 259 6.14 -28.74 4.85
N THR A 260 7.11 -29.29 5.57
CA THR A 260 7.78 -28.63 6.69
C THR A 260 8.73 -27.54 6.20
N GLN A 261 8.49 -26.29 6.60
CA GLN A 261 9.33 -25.13 6.22
C GLN A 261 10.38 -24.80 7.28
N GLN A 262 9.97 -24.75 8.55
CA GLN A 262 10.84 -24.39 9.67
C GLN A 262 10.50 -25.24 10.89
N THR A 263 11.52 -25.60 11.66
CA THR A 263 11.38 -26.37 12.91
C THR A 263 12.28 -25.83 13.98
N ALA A 264 11.85 -25.91 15.23
CA ALA A 264 12.64 -25.53 16.39
C ALA A 264 12.34 -26.47 17.55
N THR A 265 13.41 -26.95 18.19
CA THR A 265 13.34 -27.88 19.33
C THR A 265 13.79 -27.19 20.61
N PHE A 266 13.00 -27.29 21.67
CA PHE A 266 13.34 -26.86 23.02
C PHE A 266 13.81 -28.07 23.83
N SER A 267 14.89 -27.93 24.57
CA SER A 267 15.38 -28.98 25.48
C SER A 267 15.21 -28.53 26.92
N ILE A 268 14.15 -29.02 27.59
CA ILE A 268 13.81 -28.66 28.96
C ILE A 268 14.32 -29.75 29.90
N PRO A 269 14.96 -29.42 31.05
CA PRO A 269 15.14 -28.08 31.62
C PRO A 269 16.40 -27.30 31.17
N ASP A 270 17.24 -27.85 30.29
CA ASP A 270 18.57 -27.31 29.95
C ASP A 270 18.56 -25.91 29.34
N GLU A 271 17.55 -25.57 28.53
CA GLU A 271 17.42 -24.25 27.86
C GLU A 271 16.77 -23.18 28.77
N ILE A 272 16.37 -23.52 30.00
CA ILE A 272 15.75 -22.55 30.90
C ILE A 272 16.81 -21.55 31.35
N PRO A 273 16.61 -20.24 31.12
CA PRO A 273 17.56 -19.23 31.59
C PRO A 273 17.78 -19.41 33.10
N PRO A 274 19.04 -19.51 33.57
CA PRO A 274 19.30 -19.53 34.99
C PRO A 274 18.67 -18.27 35.58
N HIS A 275 17.96 -18.43 36.71
CA HIS A 275 17.54 -17.27 37.47
C HIS A 275 18.81 -16.54 37.93
N CYS A 276 19.25 -15.53 37.18
CA CYS A 276 20.13 -14.49 37.70
C CYS A 276 19.34 -13.60 38.66
N SER A 277 18.76 -14.20 39.70
CA SER A 277 18.63 -13.51 40.96
C SER A 277 20.03 -13.58 41.58
N THR A 278 20.81 -12.52 41.48
CA THR A 278 21.97 -12.32 42.35
C THR A 278 21.52 -11.48 43.55
N PRO A 279 20.85 -12.07 44.57
CA PRO A 279 20.55 -11.36 45.82
C PRO A 279 21.81 -11.08 46.65
N TYR A 280 23.01 -11.36 46.12
CA TYR A 280 24.29 -11.14 46.79
C TYR A 280 25.10 -9.98 46.19
N ALA A 281 24.70 -9.42 45.04
CA ALA A 281 25.43 -8.30 44.41
C ALA A 281 25.44 -7.04 45.30
N TRP A 282 24.29 -6.73 45.92
CA TRP A 282 24.20 -5.62 46.87
C TRP A 282 24.98 -5.89 48.17
N ILE A 283 25.05 -7.15 48.61
CA ILE A 283 25.82 -7.55 49.81
C ILE A 283 27.31 -7.32 49.57
N VAL A 284 27.83 -7.70 48.39
CA VAL A 284 29.23 -7.45 48.01
C VAL A 284 29.52 -5.96 47.90
N ALA A 285 28.61 -5.16 47.33
CA ALA A 285 28.76 -3.71 47.24
C ALA A 285 28.83 -3.04 48.63
N VAL A 286 27.96 -3.45 49.56
CA VAL A 286 27.97 -2.96 50.95
C VAL A 286 29.27 -3.33 51.65
N LEU A 287 29.78 -4.55 51.44
CA LEU A 287 31.02 -5.02 52.06
C LEU A 287 32.24 -4.23 51.57
N VAL A 288 32.29 -3.90 50.27
CA VAL A 288 33.34 -3.05 49.68
C VAL A 288 33.29 -1.63 50.24
N VAL A 289 32.11 -1.04 50.40
CA VAL A 289 31.94 0.30 50.97
C VAL A 289 32.39 0.34 52.43
N LEU A 290 32.02 -0.67 53.24
CA LEU A 290 32.47 -0.77 54.63
C LEU A 290 33.99 -0.88 54.74
N LEU A 291 34.63 -1.68 53.89
CA LEU A 291 36.09 -1.78 53.85
C LEU A 291 36.77 -0.46 53.46
N ALA A 292 36.19 0.29 52.52
CA ALA A 292 36.71 1.60 52.13
C ALA A 292 36.64 2.62 53.29
N ILE A 293 35.55 2.63 54.07
CA ILE A 293 35.40 3.51 55.24
C ILE A 293 36.43 3.18 56.31
N VAL A 294 36.68 1.89 56.57
CA VAL A 294 37.72 1.44 57.51
C VAL A 294 39.10 1.89 57.04
N PHE A 295 39.38 1.75 55.74
CA PHE A 295 40.67 2.17 55.18
C PHE A 295 40.90 3.68 55.29
N ILE A 296 39.88 4.48 54.98
CA ILE A 296 39.94 5.96 55.11
C ILE A 296 40.14 6.37 56.57
N SER A 297 39.44 5.72 57.51
CA SER A 297 39.56 6.04 58.93
C SER A 297 40.93 5.67 59.53
N ILE A 298 41.61 4.64 59.00
CA ILE A 298 43.01 4.33 59.34
C ILE A 298 43.96 5.43 58.82
N ILE A 299 43.80 5.87 57.57
CA ILE A 299 44.63 6.93 56.97
C ILE A 299 44.50 8.25 57.76
N VAL A 300 43.29 8.64 58.15
CA VAL A 300 43.05 9.87 58.92
C VAL A 300 43.67 9.77 60.32
N ARG A 301 43.58 8.62 60.99
CA ARG A 301 44.25 8.41 62.29
C ARG A 301 45.77 8.46 62.18
N MET A 302 46.34 7.91 61.11
CA MET A 302 47.78 7.99 60.86
C MET A 302 48.26 9.43 60.61
N ARG A 303 47.48 10.26 59.91
CA ARG A 303 47.81 11.68 59.71
C ARG A 303 47.69 12.51 61.01
N LYS A 304 46.73 12.20 61.88
CA LYS A 304 46.52 12.93 63.14
C LYS A 304 47.63 12.70 64.18
N ASN A 305 48.31 11.56 64.14
CA ASN A 305 49.47 11.29 65.02
C ASN A 305 50.80 11.86 64.50
N GLY A 306 50.87 12.36 63.27
CA GLY A 306 52.09 12.94 62.68
C GLY A 306 52.29 14.44 62.92
N HIS A 307 51.37 15.14 63.58
CA HIS A 307 51.40 16.61 63.73
C HIS A 307 51.45 17.04 65.19
N LYS A 308 52.53 16.67 65.89
CA LYS A 308 52.95 17.28 67.16
C LYS A 308 54.41 17.69 67.05
N THR A 309 54.71 18.88 66.52
CA THR A 309 55.91 19.67 66.87
C THR A 309 55.85 21.12 66.34
N ARG A 310 55.85 22.05 67.30
CA ARG A 310 56.27 23.48 67.32
C ARG A 310 55.46 24.60 66.62
N LEU A 311 54.91 25.47 67.48
CA LEU A 311 54.59 26.89 67.30
C LEU A 311 55.86 27.78 67.26
N SER A 312 55.82 28.96 66.61
CA SER A 312 55.81 30.30 67.28
C SER A 312 56.16 31.48 66.35
N GLU A 313 55.42 32.59 66.53
CA GLU A 313 55.80 34.03 66.46
C GLU A 313 55.88 34.86 65.17
N SER A 314 54.84 35.71 65.00
CA SER A 314 54.81 37.19 65.14
C SER A 314 55.22 38.16 64.01
N SER A 315 54.17 38.76 63.41
CA SER A 315 53.81 40.20 63.30
C SER A 315 54.48 41.21 62.35
N ASN A 316 53.58 41.83 61.54
CA ASN A 316 53.44 43.26 61.11
C ASN A 316 54.43 43.82 60.03
N CYS A 317 54.07 44.62 59.01
CA CYS A 317 52.89 45.44 58.67
C CYS A 317 52.95 46.06 57.23
N ALA A 318 51.79 46.50 56.69
CA ALA A 318 51.53 47.60 55.70
C ALA A 318 51.85 47.38 54.19
N PHE A 319 51.10 47.83 53.16
CA PHE A 319 49.76 48.46 52.98
C PHE A 319 49.44 48.55 51.45
N PHE A 320 48.16 48.79 51.10
CA PHE A 320 47.52 49.03 49.77
C PHE A 320 46.91 47.84 48.97
N LEU A 321 45.59 47.69 49.12
CA LEU A 321 44.56 47.09 48.22
C LEU A 321 43.93 48.23 47.37
N PRO A 322 43.12 48.00 46.29
CA PRO A 322 42.12 46.93 46.11
C PRO A 322 42.09 46.32 44.68
N GLN A 323 41.35 45.25 44.32
CA GLN A 323 39.98 44.91 44.68
C GLN A 323 39.63 43.47 44.21
N ALA A 324 38.83 42.77 45.04
CA ALA A 324 37.89 41.68 44.75
C ALA A 324 38.39 40.27 44.32
N SER A 325 38.84 39.51 45.33
CA SER A 325 38.31 38.20 45.82
C SER A 325 37.47 37.30 44.89
N SER A 326 37.56 35.97 44.93
CA SER A 326 38.26 35.01 45.80
C SER A 326 37.99 33.59 45.30
N ALA A 327 38.96 32.70 45.50
CA ALA A 327 38.75 31.25 45.47
C ALA A 327 38.05 30.76 46.76
N THR A 328 37.30 29.66 46.67
CA THR A 328 37.36 28.58 47.66
C THR A 328 37.05 27.23 47.00
N THR A 329 37.89 26.24 47.28
CA THR A 329 37.57 24.81 47.25
C THR A 329 36.86 24.43 48.54
N ASP A 330 35.87 23.54 48.50
CA ASP A 330 35.69 22.58 49.58
C ASP A 330 35.01 21.27 49.12
N SER A 331 35.48 20.17 49.72
CA SER A 331 34.79 18.91 50.04
C SER A 331 34.05 18.08 48.97
N LEU A 332 34.45 16.80 48.89
CA LEU A 332 33.64 15.68 48.40
C LEU A 332 32.81 15.10 49.55
N LEU A 333 31.49 14.92 49.39
CA LEU A 333 30.70 13.77 49.88
C LEU A 333 29.29 13.79 49.25
N THR A 334 28.97 12.67 48.60
CA THR A 334 27.65 12.23 48.11
C THR A 334 26.74 11.77 49.25
N VAL A 335 25.41 11.91 49.12
CA VAL A 335 24.35 10.92 49.51
C VAL A 335 22.95 11.53 49.26
N ASN A 336 22.11 10.75 48.55
CA ASN A 336 20.63 10.55 48.56
C ASN A 336 19.65 11.73 48.76
N GLU A 337 18.43 11.75 48.24
CA GLU A 337 17.53 10.74 47.65
C GLU A 337 16.35 11.48 46.98
N ASN A 338 15.53 10.72 46.23
CA ASN A 338 14.11 10.95 45.91
C ASN A 338 13.72 11.62 44.57
N LYS A 339 13.36 10.72 43.64
CA LYS A 339 12.03 10.60 42.98
C LYS A 339 11.53 11.74 42.06
N LEU A 340 11.29 11.28 40.82
CA LEU A 340 10.23 11.65 39.86
C LEU A 340 10.50 12.74 38.80
N GLN A 341 10.14 12.36 37.57
CA GLN A 341 9.70 13.16 36.41
C GLN A 341 10.71 13.77 35.43
N ILE A 342 10.64 13.23 34.20
CA ILE A 342 10.33 13.93 32.93
C ILE A 342 11.25 15.09 32.52
N CYS A 343 12.09 14.88 31.50
CA CYS A 343 12.02 15.56 30.20
C CYS A 343 13.20 15.20 29.30
N ASP A 344 12.87 15.09 28.02
CA ASP A 344 13.72 14.99 26.85
C ASP A 344 14.83 16.03 26.80
N VAL A 345 16.03 15.64 26.33
CA VAL A 345 16.76 16.36 25.27
C VAL A 345 17.59 15.33 24.50
N ILE A 346 17.14 15.01 23.29
CA ILE A 346 17.94 14.39 22.25
C ILE A 346 18.84 15.48 21.67
N SER A 347 20.15 15.24 21.61
CA SER A 347 21.01 15.89 20.62
C SER A 347 22.15 14.97 20.23
N GLU A 348 21.90 14.10 19.24
CA GLU A 348 22.97 13.52 18.44
C GLU A 348 22.61 13.65 16.94
N GLU A 349 23.46 14.45 16.30
CA GLU A 349 23.95 14.42 14.93
C GLU A 349 22.99 14.56 13.72
N ALA A 350 23.17 15.72 13.09
CA ALA A 350 22.70 16.09 11.77
C ALA A 350 23.23 15.13 10.69
N THR A 351 22.34 14.28 10.21
CA THR A 351 22.29 13.91 8.79
C THR A 351 21.12 14.69 8.20
N GLU A 352 21.36 15.49 7.16
CA GLU A 352 20.30 16.21 6.44
C GLU A 352 19.28 15.21 5.87
N LYS A 353 18.23 14.90 6.64
CA LYS A 353 17.00 14.32 6.14
C LYS A 353 16.18 15.45 5.49
N PRO A 354 15.55 15.23 4.32
CA PRO A 354 14.51 16.15 3.86
C PRO A 354 13.45 16.23 4.94
N GLN A 355 13.09 17.45 5.36
CA GLN A 355 12.04 17.66 6.36
C GLN A 355 10.79 16.93 5.89
N SER A 356 10.32 15.94 6.67
CA SER A 356 9.11 15.19 6.34
C SER A 356 7.94 16.16 6.19
N LEU A 357 7.10 16.01 5.14
CA LEU A 357 5.95 16.87 4.85
C LEU A 357 5.08 17.17 6.09
N ARG A 358 4.94 16.19 6.99
CA ARG A 358 4.27 16.32 8.29
C ARG A 358 4.78 17.53 9.08
N ASN A 359 6.09 17.72 9.16
CA ASN A 359 6.70 18.84 9.90
C ASN A 359 6.41 20.18 9.23
N VAL A 360 6.30 20.22 7.90
CA VAL A 360 5.94 21.43 7.17
C VAL A 360 4.49 21.82 7.47
N LEU A 361 3.57 20.87 7.40
CA LEU A 361 2.17 21.11 7.75
C LEU A 361 1.99 21.50 9.23
N ILE A 362 2.73 20.87 10.15
CA ILE A 362 2.74 21.26 11.57
C ILE A 362 3.18 22.72 11.73
N ARG A 363 4.28 23.12 11.09
CA ARG A 363 4.74 24.53 11.14
C ARG A 363 3.74 25.49 10.50
N GLN A 364 3.04 25.06 9.44
CA GLN A 364 2.04 25.88 8.76
C GLN A 364 0.81 26.14 9.65
N TYR A 365 0.37 25.14 10.43
CA TYR A 365 -0.85 25.25 11.24
C TYR A 365 -0.62 25.60 12.71
N SER A 366 0.61 25.46 13.23
CA SER A 366 0.97 25.82 14.61
C SER A 366 0.68 27.29 14.98
N PRO A 367 0.83 28.30 14.08
CA PRO A 367 0.55 29.71 14.39
C PRO A 367 -0.94 30.05 14.48
N LEU A 368 -1.84 29.14 14.09
CA LEU A 368 -3.29 29.30 14.22
C LEU A 368 -3.69 29.13 15.70
N ASP A 369 -3.30 30.06 16.59
CA ASP A 369 -3.67 30.03 18.01
C ASP A 369 -5.17 30.25 18.19
N THR A 370 -5.89 29.14 18.17
CA THR A 370 -7.34 29.11 18.33
C THR A 370 -7.74 28.70 19.75
N ASN A 371 -6.89 28.72 20.78
CA ASN A 371 -7.27 28.20 22.11
C ASN A 371 -8.45 28.96 22.74
N ALA A 372 -8.43 30.30 22.66
CA ALA A 372 -9.53 31.13 23.12
C ALA A 372 -10.78 30.95 22.25
N GLN A 373 -10.60 30.89 20.93
CA GLN A 373 -11.67 30.70 19.96
C GLN A 373 -12.28 29.29 20.02
N MET A 374 -11.51 28.27 20.37
CA MET A 374 -11.93 26.87 20.52
C MET A 374 -12.88 26.74 21.71
N LYS A 375 -12.50 27.24 22.89
CA LYS A 375 -13.38 27.22 24.07
C LYS A 375 -14.67 27.98 23.80
N HIS A 376 -14.58 29.14 23.18
CA HIS A 376 -15.77 29.92 22.82
C HIS A 376 -16.64 29.17 21.80
N THR A 377 -16.05 28.62 20.72
CA THR A 377 -16.78 27.94 19.63
C THR A 377 -17.45 26.65 20.12
N LEU A 378 -16.77 25.83 20.91
CA LEU A 378 -17.31 24.59 21.50
C LEU A 378 -18.52 24.86 22.41
N VAL A 379 -18.54 26.00 23.10
CA VAL A 379 -19.64 26.36 24.00
C VAL A 379 -20.80 27.03 23.25
N SER A 380 -20.48 27.95 22.33
CA SER A 380 -21.43 28.81 21.62
C SER A 380 -22.09 28.17 20.40
N HIS A 381 -21.63 27.03 19.91
CA HIS A 381 -22.21 26.36 18.74
C HIS A 381 -22.85 25.02 19.10
N ALA A 382 -23.91 24.67 18.36
CA ALA A 382 -24.57 23.38 18.40
C ALA A 382 -24.43 22.70 17.04
N LEU A 383 -24.14 21.39 17.08
CA LEU A 383 -24.05 20.55 15.89
C LEU A 383 -25.31 19.72 15.77
N LEU A 384 -25.98 19.77 14.62
CA LEU A 384 -27.21 19.04 14.36
C LEU A 384 -27.01 18.01 13.24
N SER A 385 -27.67 16.86 13.35
CA SER A 385 -27.81 15.92 12.24
C SER A 385 -28.74 16.46 11.15
N LYS A 386 -28.83 15.77 10.00
CA LYS A 386 -29.79 16.07 8.93
C LYS A 386 -31.24 16.05 9.43
N GLU A 387 -31.54 15.23 10.42
CA GLU A 387 -32.84 15.04 11.07
C GLU A 387 -33.07 16.03 12.23
N GLY A 388 -32.13 16.93 12.51
CA GLY A 388 -32.25 17.96 13.55
C GLY A 388 -31.89 17.48 14.97
N GLN A 389 -31.27 16.31 15.12
CA GLN A 389 -30.82 15.82 16.43
C GLN A 389 -29.53 16.51 16.87
N SER A 390 -29.43 16.91 18.13
CA SER A 390 -28.21 17.50 18.70
C SER A 390 -27.12 16.45 18.87
N LEU A 391 -25.97 16.68 18.24
CA LEU A 391 -24.80 15.81 18.27
C LEU A 391 -23.66 16.42 19.07
N ASN A 392 -22.76 15.57 19.56
CA ASN A 392 -21.51 16.02 20.16
C ASN A 392 -20.61 16.62 19.07
N ILE A 393 -19.96 17.76 19.35
CA ILE A 393 -19.05 18.42 18.42
C ILE A 393 -17.89 17.52 17.95
N SER A 394 -17.49 16.52 18.75
CA SER A 394 -16.48 15.53 18.36
C SER A 394 -16.88 14.69 17.13
N SER A 395 -18.18 14.63 16.79
CA SER A 395 -18.68 13.95 15.59
C SER A 395 -18.41 14.69 14.27
N VAL A 396 -17.85 15.92 14.32
CA VAL A 396 -17.36 16.61 13.13
C VAL A 396 -16.17 15.88 12.50
N LEU A 397 -15.40 15.11 13.28
CA LEU A 397 -14.24 14.38 12.76
C LEU A 397 -14.72 13.12 12.01
N PRO A 398 -14.50 13.01 10.69
CA PRO A 398 -14.94 11.84 9.93
C PRO A 398 -14.18 10.57 10.29
N ASP A 399 -14.83 9.41 10.18
CA ASP A 399 -14.20 8.10 10.24
C ASP A 399 -13.42 7.75 8.96
N LYS A 400 -12.62 6.68 9.01
CA LYS A 400 -11.80 6.25 7.86
C LYS A 400 -12.70 6.01 6.65
N LYS A 401 -12.33 6.61 5.51
CA LYS A 401 -13.12 6.58 4.28
C LYS A 401 -14.52 7.22 4.42
N GLU A 402 -14.79 8.01 5.47
CA GLU A 402 -16.03 8.78 5.59
C GLU A 402 -15.86 10.18 4.97
N THR A 403 -16.95 10.69 4.40
CA THR A 403 -17.08 12.10 4.00
C THR A 403 -18.20 12.72 4.81
N ILE A 404 -17.88 13.76 5.58
CA ILE A 404 -18.86 14.57 6.30
C ILE A 404 -19.01 15.92 5.62
N LEU A 405 -20.26 16.32 5.36
CA LEU A 405 -20.59 17.64 4.86
C LEU A 405 -21.13 18.50 6.01
N LEU A 406 -20.38 19.53 6.40
CA LEU A 406 -20.72 20.50 7.44
C LEU A 406 -21.31 21.77 6.83
N LEU A 407 -22.63 21.91 6.95
CA LEU A 407 -23.41 23.03 6.44
C LEU A 407 -23.66 24.08 7.52
N GLY A 408 -23.83 25.34 7.13
CA GLY A 408 -24.26 26.39 8.03
C GLY A 408 -24.23 27.78 7.40
N ASP A 409 -24.85 28.74 8.05
CA ASP A 409 -24.96 30.10 7.51
C ASP A 409 -23.64 30.89 7.60
N PRO A 410 -23.49 31.99 6.85
CA PRO A 410 -22.35 32.89 7.00
C PRO A 410 -22.20 33.32 8.47
N GLY A 411 -20.99 33.23 9.01
CA GLY A 411 -20.73 33.54 10.43
C GLY A 411 -21.01 32.40 11.41
N SER A 412 -21.53 31.24 10.98
CA SER A 412 -21.84 30.11 11.88
C SER A 412 -20.62 29.36 12.44
N GLY A 413 -19.40 29.87 12.25
CA GLY A 413 -18.18 29.29 12.81
C GLY A 413 -17.57 28.09 12.07
N LYS A 414 -18.06 27.71 10.87
CA LYS A 414 -17.57 26.54 10.11
C LYS A 414 -16.08 26.59 9.78
N THR A 415 -15.62 27.71 9.24
CA THR A 415 -14.19 27.97 9.01
C THR A 415 -13.40 27.95 10.31
N SER A 416 -13.98 28.47 11.41
CA SER A 416 -13.34 28.38 12.72
C SER A 416 -13.18 26.93 13.18
N VAL A 417 -14.16 26.05 12.93
CA VAL A 417 -14.05 24.61 13.22
C VAL A 417 -12.95 23.95 12.37
N ALA A 418 -12.87 24.25 11.07
CA ALA A 418 -11.80 23.77 10.18
C ALA A 418 -10.40 24.19 10.67
N GLN A 419 -10.26 25.46 11.08
CA GLN A 419 -9.02 25.99 11.65
C GLN A 419 -8.65 25.35 13.00
N ILE A 420 -9.64 25.14 13.88
CA ILE A 420 -9.45 24.48 15.18
C ILE A 420 -8.96 23.04 15.01
N LEU A 421 -9.52 22.28 14.07
CA LEU A 421 -9.07 20.91 13.79
C LEU A 421 -7.60 20.91 13.32
N SER A 422 -7.26 21.82 12.41
CA SER A 422 -5.91 21.97 11.86
C SER A 422 -4.89 22.33 12.95
N SER A 423 -5.23 23.28 13.84
CA SER A 423 -4.36 23.72 14.94
C SER A 423 -4.22 22.66 16.04
N CYS A 424 -5.31 21.95 16.38
CA CYS A 424 -5.28 20.85 17.35
C CYS A 424 -4.34 19.72 16.90
N TRP A 425 -4.33 19.41 15.60
CA TRP A 425 -3.42 18.41 15.03
C TRP A 425 -1.96 18.87 15.06
N ALA A 426 -1.69 20.15 14.77
CA ALA A 426 -0.33 20.71 14.82
C ALA A 426 0.26 20.82 16.23
N GLY A 427 -0.54 20.57 17.26
CA GLY A 427 -0.05 20.48 18.65
C GLY A 427 0.08 21.83 19.36
N SER A 428 -0.53 22.90 18.85
CA SER A 428 -0.52 24.22 19.51
C SER A 428 -1.46 24.33 20.72
N THR A 429 -2.34 23.33 20.93
CA THR A 429 -3.29 23.27 22.05
C THR A 429 -2.78 22.36 23.17
N THR A 430 -3.19 22.58 24.42
CA THR A 430 -2.85 21.65 25.53
C THR A 430 -3.79 20.45 25.61
N THR A 431 -4.95 20.52 24.96
CA THR A 431 -5.98 19.50 24.94
C THR A 431 -6.30 19.07 23.51
N ASP A 432 -6.44 17.77 23.27
CA ASP A 432 -6.92 17.20 22.00
C ASP A 432 -8.32 16.56 22.17
N PRO A 433 -9.39 17.38 22.19
CA PRO A 433 -10.76 16.89 22.44
C PRO A 433 -11.32 16.03 21.29
N PHE A 434 -10.68 16.05 20.12
CA PHE A 434 -11.10 15.30 18.92
C PHE A 434 -10.27 14.02 18.73
N ASN A 435 -9.21 13.81 19.52
CA ASN A 435 -8.22 12.77 19.32
C ASN A 435 -7.65 12.79 17.87
N ILE A 436 -7.38 13.99 17.36
CA ILE A 436 -6.94 14.23 15.98
C ILE A 436 -5.43 14.04 15.82
N ARG A 437 -4.63 14.14 16.90
CA ARG A 437 -3.16 13.99 16.85
C ARG A 437 -2.67 12.64 16.38
N ARG A 438 -3.51 11.61 16.48
CA ARG A 438 -3.23 10.26 15.96
C ARG A 438 -3.16 10.20 14.44
N LEU A 439 -3.70 11.20 13.73
CA LEU A 439 -3.67 11.24 12.28
C LEU A 439 -2.26 11.53 11.77
N HIS A 440 -1.90 10.87 10.67
CA HIS A 440 -0.56 10.98 10.12
C HIS A 440 -0.35 12.33 9.42
N LEU A 441 -1.35 12.80 8.67
CA LEU A 441 -1.35 14.07 7.94
C LEU A 441 -2.72 14.75 8.02
N VAL A 442 -2.73 16.08 8.10
CA VAL A 442 -3.94 16.90 7.94
C VAL A 442 -3.69 17.94 6.87
N PHE A 443 -4.62 18.05 5.92
CA PHE A 443 -4.59 19.05 4.85
C PHE A 443 -5.78 19.98 5.01
N HIS A 444 -5.52 21.27 5.15
CA HIS A 444 -6.55 22.30 5.18
C HIS A 444 -6.46 23.13 3.90
N VAL A 445 -7.52 23.05 3.09
CA VAL A 445 -7.60 23.61 1.75
C VAL A 445 -8.73 24.64 1.69
N ASP A 446 -8.38 25.89 1.43
CA ASP A 446 -9.34 26.96 1.18
C ASP A 446 -9.87 26.85 -0.26
N CYS A 447 -11.16 26.52 -0.39
CA CYS A 447 -11.83 26.33 -1.66
C CYS A 447 -12.45 27.62 -2.21
N SER A 448 -12.47 28.72 -1.44
CA SER A 448 -13.10 29.98 -1.84
C SER A 448 -12.48 30.63 -3.08
N ARG A 449 -11.24 30.25 -3.42
CA ARG A 449 -10.49 30.75 -4.60
C ARG A 449 -10.04 29.63 -5.54
N ALA A 450 -10.71 28.47 -5.50
CA ALA A 450 -10.27 27.29 -6.21
C ALA A 450 -10.20 27.50 -7.75
N LYS A 451 -9.06 27.15 -8.35
CA LYS A 451 -8.82 27.13 -9.80
C LYS A 451 -8.03 25.88 -10.17
N GLY A 452 -8.48 25.15 -11.19
CA GLY A 452 -7.85 23.92 -11.65
C GLY A 452 -8.37 22.65 -10.95
N ASP A 453 -7.69 21.53 -11.16
CA ASP A 453 -8.08 20.24 -10.60
C ASP A 453 -7.87 20.17 -9.07
N PHE A 454 -8.57 19.21 -8.44
CA PHE A 454 -8.52 18.97 -7.00
C PHE A 454 -7.10 18.83 -6.44
N PHE A 455 -6.22 18.06 -7.09
CA PHE A 455 -4.89 17.79 -6.56
C PHE A 455 -3.97 19.00 -6.67
N GLN A 456 -4.13 19.82 -7.71
CA GLN A 456 -3.47 21.11 -7.84
C GLN A 456 -3.93 22.08 -6.76
N LEU A 457 -5.23 22.08 -6.45
CA LEU A 457 -5.78 22.89 -5.36
C LEU A 457 -5.15 22.51 -4.02
N VAL A 458 -5.10 21.21 -3.69
CA VAL A 458 -4.45 20.75 -2.46
C VAL A 458 -2.96 21.09 -2.47
N LYS A 459 -2.26 20.90 -3.59
CA LYS A 459 -0.84 21.29 -3.72
C LYS A 459 -0.62 22.78 -3.46
N SER A 460 -1.50 23.64 -3.99
CA SER A 460 -1.42 25.08 -3.82
C SER A 460 -1.64 25.54 -2.36
N SER A 461 -2.29 24.72 -1.54
CA SER A 461 -2.53 25.00 -0.13
C SER A 461 -1.32 24.74 0.79
N ILE A 462 -0.26 24.09 0.28
CA ILE A 462 0.93 23.71 1.06
C ILE A 462 2.06 24.71 0.80
N TYR A 463 2.44 25.47 1.82
CA TYR A 463 3.57 26.41 1.74
C TYR A 463 4.89 25.67 2.03
N HIS A 464 5.49 25.09 0.99
CA HIS A 464 6.71 24.28 1.09
C HIS A 464 7.85 24.87 0.24
N GLU A 465 9.08 24.94 0.78
CA GLU A 465 10.26 25.52 0.09
C GLU A 465 10.68 24.74 -1.16
N LYS A 466 10.42 23.42 -1.18
CA LYS A 466 10.51 22.56 -2.37
C LYS A 466 9.10 22.28 -2.93
N PRO A 467 8.90 22.29 -4.26
CA PRO A 467 7.61 21.96 -4.84
C PRO A 467 7.26 20.50 -4.54
N VAL A 468 6.18 20.26 -3.80
CA VAL A 468 5.62 18.93 -3.61
C VAL A 468 5.12 18.42 -4.96
N ASP A 469 5.52 17.22 -5.36
CA ASP A 469 5.04 16.65 -6.62
C ASP A 469 3.56 16.26 -6.49
N VAL A 470 2.80 16.50 -7.56
CA VAL A 470 1.35 16.18 -7.58
C VAL A 470 1.15 14.68 -7.46
N SER A 471 2.07 13.87 -8.01
CA SER A 471 2.04 12.41 -7.92
C SER A 471 2.24 11.93 -6.48
N GLU A 472 3.19 12.53 -5.75
CA GLU A 472 3.45 12.21 -4.33
C GLU A 472 2.23 12.58 -3.46
N LEU A 473 1.64 13.76 -3.69
CA LEU A 473 0.41 14.17 -3.02
C LEU A 473 -0.76 13.22 -3.30
N ARG A 474 -0.88 12.75 -4.55
CA ARG A 474 -1.89 11.77 -4.96
C ARG A 474 -1.68 10.42 -4.28
N GLU A 475 -0.45 9.95 -4.15
CA GLU A 475 -0.12 8.73 -3.40
C GLU A 475 -0.49 8.86 -1.92
N MET A 476 -0.20 10.00 -1.30
CA MET A 476 -0.54 10.22 0.12
C MET A 476 -2.05 10.26 0.38
N LEU A 477 -2.82 10.91 -0.51
CA LEU A 477 -4.27 11.04 -0.36
C LEU A 477 -5.04 9.76 -0.75
N LEU A 478 -4.57 9.00 -1.73
CA LEU A 478 -5.21 7.76 -2.19
C LEU A 478 -4.73 6.50 -1.46
N GLY A 479 -3.53 6.54 -0.88
CA GLY A 479 -2.88 5.42 -0.20
C GLY A 479 -3.49 5.06 1.17
N PRO A 480 -2.80 4.18 1.93
CA PRO A 480 -3.26 3.69 3.23
C PRO A 480 -3.02 4.67 4.39
N THR A 481 -2.42 5.83 4.11
CA THR A 481 -2.10 6.84 5.12
C THR A 481 -3.38 7.37 5.76
N ASP A 482 -3.45 7.38 7.10
CA ASP A 482 -4.59 7.97 7.82
C ASP A 482 -4.48 9.50 7.76
N CYS A 483 -5.04 10.09 6.71
CA CYS A 483 -5.11 11.53 6.48
C CYS A 483 -6.50 12.09 6.75
N LEU A 484 -6.55 13.35 7.21
CA LEU A 484 -7.77 14.16 7.16
C LEU A 484 -7.59 15.28 6.14
N LEU A 485 -8.54 15.38 5.23
CA LEU A 485 -8.65 16.45 4.26
C LEU A 485 -9.84 17.34 4.66
N ILE A 486 -9.56 18.63 4.85
CA ILE A 486 -10.55 19.65 5.18
C ILE A 486 -10.68 20.58 3.97
N LEU A 487 -11.83 20.54 3.31
CA LEU A 487 -12.20 21.42 2.21
C LEU A 487 -13.06 22.55 2.78
N ASP A 488 -12.45 23.71 3.04
CA ASP A 488 -13.14 24.84 3.64
C ASP A 488 -13.75 25.75 2.58
N GLY A 489 -15.08 25.94 2.63
CA GLY A 489 -15.80 26.82 1.71
C GLY A 489 -15.99 26.25 0.30
N TYR A 490 -16.21 24.95 0.17
CA TYR A 490 -16.49 24.30 -1.11
C TYR A 490 -17.83 24.75 -1.70
N GLN A 491 -17.91 24.90 -3.02
CA GLN A 491 -19.10 25.37 -3.74
C GLN A 491 -19.17 24.76 -5.14
N GLU A 492 -20.33 24.19 -5.48
CA GLU A 492 -20.68 23.73 -6.83
C GLU A 492 -21.45 24.83 -7.58
N PRO A 493 -21.35 24.93 -8.92
CA PRO A 493 -20.56 24.08 -9.80
C PRO A 493 -19.14 24.61 -10.07
N ASN A 494 -18.14 23.76 -9.91
CA ASN A 494 -16.78 23.97 -10.38
C ASN A 494 -16.33 22.72 -11.15
N LYS A 495 -16.63 22.69 -12.46
CA LYS A 495 -16.54 21.49 -13.30
C LYS A 495 -15.23 20.68 -13.15
N ASP A 496 -14.08 21.35 -13.15
CA ASP A 496 -12.77 20.68 -13.07
C ASP A 496 -12.48 20.12 -11.66
N LEU A 497 -12.89 20.85 -10.62
CA LEU A 497 -12.74 20.43 -9.23
C LEU A 497 -13.73 19.33 -8.86
N ASP A 498 -14.97 19.44 -9.30
CA ASP A 498 -16.07 18.54 -8.94
C ASP A 498 -15.83 17.12 -9.49
N GLU A 499 -15.45 17.00 -10.77
CA GLU A 499 -15.18 15.71 -11.42
C GLU A 499 -13.99 14.99 -10.76
N THR A 500 -12.93 15.73 -10.46
CA THR A 500 -11.72 15.18 -9.85
C THR A 500 -11.88 14.87 -8.36
N LEU A 501 -12.67 15.68 -7.65
CA LEU A 501 -13.07 15.41 -6.27
C LEU A 501 -13.96 14.16 -6.19
N GLU A 502 -14.98 14.04 -7.03
CA GLU A 502 -15.86 12.86 -7.04
C GLU A 502 -15.06 11.57 -7.30
N TRP A 503 -14.13 11.62 -8.26
CA TRP A 503 -13.21 10.52 -8.53
C TRP A 503 -12.34 10.18 -7.31
N PHE A 504 -11.74 11.19 -6.66
CA PHE A 504 -10.95 11.01 -5.46
C PHE A 504 -11.77 10.37 -4.33
N LEU A 505 -13.00 10.85 -4.13
CA LEU A 505 -13.88 10.34 -3.09
C LEU A 505 -14.20 8.85 -3.31
N LYS A 506 -14.34 8.37 -4.55
CA LYS A 506 -14.55 6.95 -4.84
C LYS A 506 -13.29 6.09 -4.64
N MET A 507 -12.12 6.64 -4.95
CA MET A 507 -10.87 5.87 -5.01
C MET A 507 -10.07 5.82 -3.70
N ARG A 508 -10.29 6.76 -2.77
CA ARG A 508 -9.54 6.83 -1.50
C ARG A 508 -9.67 5.52 -0.68
N GLN A 509 -8.57 5.08 -0.06
CA GLN A 509 -8.58 3.92 0.83
C GLN A 509 -8.95 4.29 2.26
N THR A 510 -8.19 5.19 2.88
CA THR A 510 -8.32 5.53 4.32
C THR A 510 -8.66 6.99 4.59
N CYS A 511 -8.41 7.89 3.63
CA CYS A 511 -8.51 9.33 3.86
C CYS A 511 -9.92 9.76 4.30
N ARG A 512 -9.95 10.56 5.37
CA ARG A 512 -11.12 11.17 6.00
C ARG A 512 -11.36 12.51 5.31
N VAL A 513 -12.60 12.83 4.98
CA VAL A 513 -12.91 14.09 4.28
C VAL A 513 -13.97 14.88 5.03
N LEU A 514 -13.62 16.10 5.42
CA LEU A 514 -14.55 17.08 5.96
C LEU A 514 -14.73 18.20 4.94
N VAL A 515 -15.95 18.44 4.51
CA VAL A 515 -16.28 19.53 3.58
C VAL A 515 -17.13 20.55 4.32
N THR A 516 -16.73 21.82 4.31
CA THR A 516 -17.56 22.91 4.82
C THR A 516 -18.18 23.67 3.65
N SER A 517 -19.48 23.97 3.73
CA SER A 517 -20.20 24.69 2.67
C SER A 517 -21.37 25.49 3.25
N LEU A 518 -21.88 26.43 2.45
CA LEU A 518 -23.20 27.02 2.68
C LEU A 518 -24.30 25.99 2.32
N PRO A 519 -25.45 26.00 3.02
CA PRO A 519 -26.59 25.14 2.66
C PRO A 519 -27.04 25.38 1.21
N GLY A 520 -27.18 24.32 0.42
CA GLY A 520 -27.64 24.41 -0.97
C GLY A 520 -26.57 24.77 -2.00
N ASN A 521 -25.32 25.01 -1.58
CA ASN A 521 -24.21 25.29 -2.49
C ASN A 521 -23.53 24.02 -3.04
N CYS A 522 -23.84 22.83 -2.51
CA CYS A 522 -23.23 21.56 -2.94
C CYS A 522 -24.28 20.45 -3.17
N PRO A 523 -25.22 20.61 -4.12
CA PRO A 523 -26.34 19.68 -4.32
C PRO A 523 -25.89 18.25 -4.69
N ALA A 524 -24.82 18.07 -5.46
CA ALA A 524 -24.33 16.73 -5.82
C ALA A 524 -23.73 16.03 -4.60
N LEU A 525 -22.91 16.74 -3.83
CA LEU A 525 -22.31 16.20 -2.61
C LEU A 525 -23.35 15.95 -1.50
N GLU A 526 -24.35 16.81 -1.33
CA GLU A 526 -25.47 16.62 -0.39
C GLU A 526 -26.29 15.35 -0.69
N ASN A 527 -26.42 14.96 -1.96
CA ASN A 527 -27.12 13.74 -2.37
C ASN A 527 -26.26 12.48 -2.25
N ASN A 528 -24.94 12.61 -2.45
CA ASN A 528 -24.01 11.47 -2.50
C ASN A 528 -23.33 11.16 -1.15
N THR A 529 -23.37 12.08 -0.18
CA THR A 529 -22.76 11.88 1.15
C THR A 529 -23.75 11.28 2.15
N GLY A 530 -23.28 10.29 2.92
CA GLY A 530 -24.10 9.63 3.95
C GLY A 530 -24.30 10.47 5.21
N THR A 531 -23.38 11.41 5.50
CA THR A 531 -23.34 12.17 6.76
C THR A 531 -23.34 13.68 6.48
N VAL A 532 -24.50 14.31 6.67
CA VAL A 532 -24.68 15.77 6.55
C VAL A 532 -24.98 16.37 7.92
N LEU A 533 -24.17 17.33 8.33
CA LEU A 533 -24.25 18.01 9.63
C LEU A 533 -24.54 19.49 9.44
N ARG A 534 -25.27 20.10 10.37
CA ARG A 534 -25.53 21.55 10.40
C ARG A 534 -24.91 22.18 11.64
N LEU A 535 -24.12 23.23 11.46
CA LEU A 535 -23.52 24.01 12.54
C LEU A 535 -24.30 25.30 12.75
N ILE A 536 -24.90 25.43 13.94
CA ILE A 536 -25.74 26.57 14.31
C ILE A 536 -25.13 27.27 15.53
N GLN A 537 -25.16 28.61 15.54
CA GLN A 537 -24.80 29.39 16.71
C GLN A 537 -25.95 29.35 17.72
N LYS A 538 -25.66 28.95 18.97
CA LYS A 538 -26.65 28.96 20.04
C LYS A 538 -27.08 30.41 20.32
N PRO A 539 -28.37 30.67 20.58
CA PRO A 539 -28.81 31.98 21.02
C PRO A 539 -28.08 32.33 22.33
N ALA A 540 -27.59 33.57 22.44
CA ALA A 540 -27.00 34.07 23.67
C ALA A 540 -28.08 34.07 24.77
N SER A 541 -27.88 33.25 25.79
CA SER A 541 -28.72 33.20 26.99
C SER A 541 -28.36 34.29 27.97
#